data_AF-A0A5N6JD98-F1
#
_entry.id   AF-A0A5N6JD98-F1
#
_cell.length_a   1.000
_cell.length_b   1.000
_cell.length_c   1.000
_cell.angle_alpha   90.00
_cell.angle_beta   90.00
_cell.angle_gamma   90.00
#
_symmetry.space_group_name_H-M   'P 1'
#
loop_
_entity.id
_entity.type
_entity.pdbx_description
1 polymer ?
#
loop_
_entity_poly.entity_id
_entity_poly.type
_entity_poly.pdbx_seq_one_letter_code
_entity_poly.pdbx_strand_id
1 'polypeptide(L)'
;MSPSVCPVKPTSPAIVTTSACPAPSLEVWATSYSFDSGMVHYIQFDTETGLGHGFIGPDEIGGSEAGHRPWYISAKNESGTVCEDCRKVFEPIFLKHGVDLVLSGHTHLYERNAPISTFNADPNGLNNPSAPWYITNGAAGHYDGLDSLTYPLQPYSRAAFDSAYGWSKLTFHNCTHLTHEFISSSNGTVL
;
A
#
# COMPACT_ATOMS: atom_id res chain seq x y z
N MET A 1 -20.99 2.50 24.37
CA MET A 1 -20.23 3.72 24.08
C MET A 1 -20.03 3.75 22.58
N SER A 2 -20.62 4.70 21.86
CA SER A 2 -20.45 4.82 20.42
C SER A 2 -18.98 5.17 20.14
N PRO A 3 -18.26 4.45 19.25
CA PRO A 3 -16.96 4.93 18.81
C PRO A 3 -17.19 6.30 18.16
N SER A 4 -16.48 7.30 18.66
CA SER A 4 -16.52 8.66 18.13
C SER A 4 -15.94 8.62 16.71
N VAL A 5 -16.82 8.60 15.72
CA VAL A 5 -16.48 8.77 14.30
C VAL A 5 -15.78 10.13 14.15
N CYS A 6 -14.57 10.16 13.57
CA CYS A 6 -13.90 11.43 13.29
C CYS A 6 -14.82 12.27 12.38
N PRO A 7 -14.95 13.59 12.60
CA PRO A 7 -15.83 14.42 11.80
C PRO A 7 -15.47 14.30 10.31
N VAL A 8 -16.49 14.04 9.47
CA VAL A 8 -16.36 13.86 8.02
C VAL A 8 -16.04 15.20 7.34
N LYS A 9 -14.75 15.54 7.34
CA LYS A 9 -14.02 16.54 6.54
C LYS A 9 -12.53 16.09 6.55
N PRO A 10 -11.62 16.60 5.69
CA PRO A 10 -10.58 15.84 4.96
C PRO A 10 -9.45 15.16 5.77
N THR A 11 -9.64 14.94 7.07
CA THR A 11 -8.69 14.45 8.06
C THR A 11 -9.17 13.18 8.76
N SER A 12 -10.13 12.45 8.19
CA SER A 12 -10.41 11.09 8.67
C SER A 12 -9.37 10.16 8.07
N PRO A 13 -8.68 9.33 8.86
CA PRO A 13 -7.69 8.38 8.36
C PRO A 13 -8.26 7.58 7.20
N ALA A 14 -7.77 7.84 6.00
CA ALA A 14 -8.12 7.10 4.79
C ALA A 14 -6.96 6.16 4.46
N ILE A 15 -7.23 4.86 4.57
CA ILE A 15 -6.26 3.81 4.25
C ILE A 15 -6.67 3.13 2.98
N VAL A 16 -5.74 3.11 2.04
CA VAL A 16 -5.86 2.32 0.83
C VAL A 16 -5.07 1.03 1.01
N THR A 17 -5.74 -0.09 0.84
CA THR A 17 -5.12 -1.41 0.73
C THR A 17 -5.27 -1.92 -0.69
N THR A 18 -4.27 -2.67 -1.16
CA THR A 18 -4.28 -3.24 -2.49
C THR A 18 -4.01 -4.75 -2.43
N SER A 19 -4.79 -5.53 -3.16
CA SER A 19 -4.73 -7.00 -3.12
C SER A 19 -5.21 -7.58 -4.44
N ALA A 20 -4.58 -8.67 -4.87
CA ALA A 20 -5.17 -9.61 -5.81
C ALA A 20 -6.04 -10.59 -5.01
N CYS A 21 -7.36 -10.64 -5.26
CA CYS A 21 -8.25 -11.61 -4.61
C CYS A 21 -8.86 -12.54 -5.66
N PRO A 22 -8.64 -13.87 -5.59
CA PRO A 22 -9.34 -14.80 -6.46
C PRO A 22 -10.80 -14.94 -5.98
N ALA A 23 -11.75 -14.53 -6.82
CA ALA A 23 -13.17 -14.66 -6.52
C ALA A 23 -13.65 -16.12 -6.71
N PRO A 24 -14.42 -16.70 -5.77
CA PRO A 24 -15.08 -17.97 -5.99
C PRO A 24 -16.33 -17.76 -6.86
N SER A 25 -16.23 -18.22 -8.11
CA SER A 25 -17.31 -18.51 -9.07
C SER A 25 -18.44 -17.48 -9.27
N LEU A 26 -18.46 -16.96 -10.51
CA LEU A 26 -19.65 -16.53 -11.27
C LEU A 26 -20.39 -15.27 -10.78
N GLU A 27 -19.68 -14.14 -10.66
CA GLU A 27 -20.15 -12.78 -11.01
C GLU A 27 -19.00 -11.76 -10.77
N VAL A 28 -18.26 -11.42 -11.84
CA VAL A 28 -16.88 -10.88 -11.80
C VAL A 28 -16.81 -9.38 -12.11
N TRP A 29 -17.56 -8.50 -11.44
CA TRP A 29 -17.57 -7.07 -11.85
C TRP A 29 -17.34 -6.01 -10.76
N ALA A 30 -17.08 -6.37 -9.51
CA ALA A 30 -16.59 -5.40 -8.52
C ALA A 30 -15.87 -6.09 -7.34
N THR A 31 -14.56 -6.20 -7.47
CA THR A 31 -13.62 -6.71 -6.46
C THR A 31 -12.99 -5.59 -5.62
N SER A 32 -13.17 -4.32 -6.03
CA SER A 32 -12.89 -3.14 -5.21
C SER A 32 -14.06 -2.87 -4.26
N TYR A 33 -13.77 -2.57 -3.00
CA TYR A 33 -14.80 -2.23 -2.01
C TYR A 33 -14.24 -1.24 -0.98
N SER A 34 -15.13 -0.60 -0.23
CA SER A 34 -14.75 0.24 0.91
C SER A 34 -15.62 -0.05 2.12
N PHE A 35 -15.07 0.21 3.29
CA PHE A 35 -15.77 0.02 4.55
C PHE A 35 -15.16 0.90 5.64
N ASP A 36 -15.97 1.20 6.66
CA ASP A 36 -15.51 1.91 7.84
C ASP A 36 -15.23 0.92 8.97
N SER A 37 -14.12 1.12 9.68
CA SER A 37 -13.85 0.42 10.94
C SER A 37 -13.40 1.43 11.99
N GLY A 38 -14.29 1.68 12.95
CA GLY A 38 -14.07 2.69 13.99
C GLY A 38 -13.94 4.09 13.40
N MET A 39 -12.72 4.59 13.33
CA MET A 39 -12.40 5.96 12.90
C MET A 39 -11.69 6.04 11.56
N VAL A 40 -11.59 4.91 10.85
CA VAL A 40 -10.79 4.76 9.63
C VAL A 40 -11.70 4.33 8.50
N HIS A 41 -11.55 4.99 7.35
CA HIS A 41 -12.16 4.56 6.10
C HIS A 41 -11.16 3.74 5.30
N TYR A 42 -11.50 2.50 4.99
CA TYR A 42 -10.69 1.61 4.19
C TYR A 42 -11.21 1.57 2.76
N ILE A 43 -10.31 1.70 1.80
CA ILE A 43 -10.60 1.48 0.39
C ILE A 43 -9.68 0.36 -0.09
N GLN A 44 -10.28 -0.77 -0.43
CA GLN A 44 -9.60 -1.87 -1.09
C GLN A 44 -9.77 -1.68 -2.59
N PHE A 45 -8.66 -1.47 -3.29
CA PHE A 45 -8.67 -1.54 -4.76
C PHE A 45 -8.38 -2.96 -5.20
N ASP A 46 -9.17 -3.43 -6.15
CA ASP A 46 -8.72 -4.45 -7.07
C ASP A 46 -8.08 -3.78 -8.29
N THR A 47 -6.98 -4.40 -8.59
CA THR A 47 -5.79 -4.01 -9.29
C THR A 47 -5.65 -4.94 -10.49
N GLU A 48 -6.38 -6.06 -10.45
CA GLU A 48 -6.38 -7.10 -11.45
C GLU A 48 -7.44 -6.87 -12.55
N THR A 49 -8.30 -5.87 -12.37
CA THR A 49 -9.35 -5.49 -13.34
C THR A 49 -8.97 -4.24 -14.16
N GLY A 50 -9.52 -4.09 -15.36
CA GLY A 50 -9.24 -2.95 -16.24
C GLY A 50 -9.53 -1.59 -15.59
N LEU A 51 -8.58 -0.65 -15.66
CA LEU A 51 -8.64 0.65 -14.97
C LEU A 51 -9.37 1.75 -15.78
N GLY A 52 -9.87 1.43 -16.97
CA GLY A 52 -10.42 2.40 -17.92
C GLY A 52 -9.33 3.29 -18.55
N HIS A 53 -9.73 4.25 -19.41
CA HIS A 53 -8.84 5.22 -20.08
C HIS A 53 -7.71 4.61 -20.96
N GLY A 54 -7.89 3.39 -21.45
CA GLY A 54 -6.90 2.69 -22.28
C GLY A 54 -5.82 1.93 -21.49
N PHE A 55 -5.94 1.86 -20.16
CA PHE A 55 -5.09 1.02 -19.32
C PHE A 55 -5.72 -0.37 -19.16
N ILE A 56 -5.03 -1.36 -19.72
CA ILE A 56 -5.45 -2.76 -19.76
C ILE A 56 -5.13 -3.38 -18.38
N GLY A 57 -6.14 -3.96 -17.75
CA GLY A 57 -5.97 -4.72 -16.50
C GLY A 57 -5.19 -6.01 -16.77
N PRO A 58 -4.43 -6.53 -15.81
CA PRO A 58 -3.53 -7.67 -16.03
C PRO A 58 -4.17 -8.99 -16.43
N ASP A 59 -5.46 -9.20 -16.16
CA ASP A 59 -6.21 -10.38 -16.63
C ASP A 59 -6.65 -10.26 -18.10
N GLU A 60 -6.29 -9.15 -18.77
CA GLU A 60 -6.46 -8.93 -20.20
C GLU A 60 -5.11 -9.06 -20.91
N ILE A 61 -5.11 -9.61 -22.13
CA ILE A 61 -3.89 -9.80 -22.93
C ILE A 61 -3.15 -8.47 -23.10
N GLY A 62 -2.04 -8.30 -22.38
CA GLY A 62 -1.19 -7.09 -22.41
C GLY A 62 -1.35 -6.12 -21.26
N GLY A 63 -2.07 -6.46 -20.17
CA GLY A 63 -2.20 -5.61 -18.99
C GLY A 63 -1.10 -5.76 -17.93
N SER A 64 -0.92 -4.73 -17.11
CA SER A 64 0.03 -4.70 -15.98
C SER A 64 -0.72 -4.61 -14.64
N GLU A 65 -0.44 -5.51 -13.69
CA GLU A 65 -1.22 -5.63 -12.44
C GLU A 65 -1.14 -4.39 -11.58
N ALA A 66 -2.29 -3.88 -11.16
CA ALA A 66 -2.44 -2.47 -10.91
C ALA A 66 -2.76 -2.03 -9.49
N GLY A 67 -1.85 -2.32 -8.55
CA GLY A 67 -1.91 -1.84 -7.18
C GLY A 67 -1.50 -2.88 -6.13
N HIS A 68 -1.64 -4.19 -6.36
CA HIS A 68 -0.93 -5.19 -5.54
C HIS A 68 0.57 -4.88 -5.54
N ARG A 69 1.06 -4.49 -6.72
CA ARG A 69 2.42 -4.00 -6.98
C ARG A 69 2.68 -2.65 -6.29
N PRO A 70 3.79 -2.53 -5.56
CA PRO A 70 4.18 -1.27 -4.95
C PRO A 70 4.53 -0.22 -6.01
N TRP A 71 4.35 1.05 -5.66
CA TRP A 71 4.75 2.18 -6.53
C TRP A 71 6.13 2.71 -6.19
N TYR A 72 6.57 2.47 -4.95
CA TYR A 72 7.82 2.96 -4.40
C TYR A 72 8.50 1.80 -3.65
N ILE A 73 9.57 1.27 -4.24
CA ILE A 73 10.30 0.13 -3.67
C ILE A 73 11.77 0.12 -4.16
N SER A 74 12.65 -0.37 -3.30
CA SER A 74 14.07 -0.61 -3.50
C SER A 74 14.33 -2.08 -3.86
N ALA A 75 13.58 -2.62 -4.81
CA ALA A 75 13.76 -3.97 -5.35
C ALA A 75 14.28 -3.91 -6.79
N LYS A 76 14.83 -5.02 -7.28
CA LYS A 76 15.23 -5.11 -8.69
C LYS A 76 13.98 -4.91 -9.54
N ASN A 77 14.01 -3.95 -10.47
CA ASN A 77 12.87 -3.70 -11.35
C ASN A 77 12.81 -4.77 -12.45
N GLU A 78 12.45 -5.98 -12.08
CA GLU A 78 12.09 -7.05 -13.00
C GLU A 78 10.66 -6.81 -13.52
N SER A 79 10.30 -7.37 -14.68
CA SER A 79 9.01 -7.10 -15.33
C SER A 79 7.85 -7.28 -14.35
N GLY A 80 7.16 -6.18 -14.04
CA GLY A 80 6.06 -6.15 -13.08
C GLY A 80 6.43 -5.86 -11.62
N THR A 81 7.67 -5.55 -11.24
CA THR A 81 7.93 -5.26 -9.81
C THR A 81 7.20 -4.01 -9.31
N VAL A 82 7.10 -2.99 -10.18
CA VAL A 82 6.49 -1.69 -9.91
C VAL A 82 5.41 -1.39 -10.93
N CYS A 83 4.27 -0.83 -10.51
CA CYS A 83 3.27 -0.31 -11.44
C CYS A 83 3.31 1.22 -11.53
N GLU A 84 4.07 1.75 -12.49
CA GLU A 84 4.15 3.21 -12.69
C GLU A 84 2.90 3.83 -13.30
N ASP A 85 2.22 3.12 -14.19
CA ASP A 85 0.99 3.65 -14.80
C ASP A 85 -0.13 3.74 -13.74
N CYS A 86 -0.16 2.82 -12.78
CA CYS A 86 -1.03 2.89 -11.61
C CYS A 86 -0.78 4.14 -10.79
N ARG A 87 0.48 4.43 -10.47
CA ARG A 87 0.83 5.66 -9.76
C ARG A 87 0.35 6.89 -10.52
N LYS A 88 0.57 6.97 -11.84
CA LYS A 88 0.10 8.11 -12.64
C LYS A 88 -1.42 8.28 -12.63
N VAL A 89 -2.18 7.19 -12.59
CA VAL A 89 -3.65 7.21 -12.57
C VAL A 89 -4.19 7.54 -11.17
N PHE A 90 -3.65 6.90 -10.13
CA PHE A 90 -4.23 6.92 -8.79
C PHE A 90 -3.58 7.92 -7.83
N GLU A 91 -2.27 8.18 -7.93
CA GLU A 91 -1.58 9.14 -7.04
C GLU A 91 -2.25 10.54 -7.07
N PRO A 92 -2.66 11.09 -8.23
CA PRO A 92 -3.39 12.37 -8.24
C PRO A 92 -4.72 12.32 -7.48
N ILE A 93 -5.42 11.18 -7.51
CA ILE A 93 -6.68 10.97 -6.78
C ILE A 93 -6.38 10.90 -5.28
N PHE A 94 -5.35 10.15 -4.88
CA PHE A 94 -4.97 9.99 -3.48
C PHE A 94 -4.54 11.30 -2.84
N LEU A 95 -3.74 12.09 -3.56
CA LEU A 95 -3.33 13.43 -3.15
C LEU A 95 -4.53 14.38 -3.04
N LYS A 96 -5.44 14.35 -4.01
CA LYS A 96 -6.65 15.20 -4.01
C LYS A 96 -7.57 14.90 -2.82
N HIS A 97 -7.67 13.63 -2.43
CA HIS A 97 -8.56 13.18 -1.36
C HIS A 97 -7.88 13.04 0.01
N GLY A 98 -6.59 13.32 0.11
CA GLY A 98 -5.86 13.30 1.38
C GLY A 98 -5.72 11.90 1.97
N VAL A 99 -5.40 10.90 1.14
CA VAL A 99 -5.12 9.53 1.64
C VAL A 99 -3.89 9.55 2.55
N ASP A 100 -4.00 8.98 3.76
CA ASP A 100 -2.93 8.99 4.76
C ASP A 100 -1.92 7.86 4.55
N LEU A 101 -2.39 6.67 4.19
CA LEU A 101 -1.57 5.45 4.10
C LEU A 101 -2.01 4.58 2.92
N VAL A 102 -1.03 4.12 2.16
CA VAL A 102 -1.19 3.12 1.10
C VAL A 102 -0.39 1.88 1.48
N LEU A 103 -1.07 0.75 1.59
CA LEU A 103 -0.48 -0.56 1.84
C LEU A 103 -0.50 -1.38 0.55
N SER A 104 0.65 -1.94 0.20
CA SER A 104 0.82 -2.83 -0.96
C SER A 104 1.58 -4.10 -0.59
N GLY A 105 1.51 -5.10 -1.46
CA GLY A 105 2.17 -6.39 -1.31
C GLY A 105 3.10 -6.67 -2.49
N HIS A 106 2.86 -7.79 -3.17
CA HIS A 106 3.52 -8.23 -4.41
C HIS A 106 4.98 -8.59 -4.27
N THR A 107 5.83 -7.61 -3.97
CA THR A 107 7.25 -7.85 -3.74
C THR A 107 7.41 -8.48 -2.36
N HIS A 108 8.00 -9.67 -2.31
CA HIS A 108 8.18 -10.49 -1.11
C HIS A 108 9.28 -9.93 -0.20
N LEU A 109 9.15 -8.67 0.20
CA LEU A 109 9.98 -7.99 1.19
C LEU A 109 9.13 -6.98 1.94
N TYR A 110 9.69 -6.39 2.99
CA TYR A 110 9.10 -5.25 3.66
C TYR A 110 9.87 -3.99 3.29
N GLU A 111 9.16 -2.93 2.92
CA GLU A 111 9.74 -1.60 2.82
C GLU A 111 8.75 -0.52 3.20
N ARG A 112 9.22 0.43 4.01
CA ARG A 112 8.49 1.61 4.45
C ARG A 112 9.22 2.84 3.95
N ASN A 113 8.53 3.60 3.12
CA ASN A 113 9.05 4.83 2.55
C ASN A 113 8.77 6.02 3.48
N ALA A 114 9.34 7.17 3.16
CA ALA A 114 8.78 8.45 3.61
C ALA A 114 7.40 8.64 2.98
N PRO A 115 6.51 9.45 3.58
CA PRO A 115 5.42 10.05 2.83
C PRO A 115 5.97 10.73 1.58
N ILE A 116 5.37 10.48 0.42
CA ILE A 116 5.99 10.79 -0.87
C ILE A 116 4.95 11.09 -1.94
N SER A 117 5.28 12.05 -2.80
CA SER A 117 4.50 12.34 -4.02
C SER A 117 5.43 12.52 -5.20
N THR A 118 5.18 11.80 -6.29
CA THR A 118 5.96 11.88 -7.53
C THR A 118 7.49 11.89 -7.26
N PHE A 119 7.95 10.91 -6.48
CA PHE A 119 9.37 10.74 -6.07
C PHE A 119 9.97 11.82 -5.17
N ASN A 120 9.18 12.81 -4.72
CA ASN A 120 9.62 13.82 -3.76
C ASN A 120 9.11 13.45 -2.37
N ALA A 121 10.03 13.11 -1.47
CA ALA A 121 9.71 12.85 -0.07
C ALA A 121 9.15 14.12 0.57
N ASP A 122 8.09 13.96 1.36
CA ASP A 122 7.43 15.05 2.06
C ASP A 122 8.37 15.66 3.11
N PRO A 123 8.62 16.98 3.08
CA PRO A 123 9.49 17.64 4.05
C PRO A 123 8.96 17.58 5.49
N ASN A 124 7.66 17.38 5.70
CA ASN A 124 7.07 17.24 7.04
C ASN A 124 7.35 15.86 7.67
N GLY A 125 7.83 14.89 6.88
CA GLY A 125 7.98 13.51 7.34
C GLY A 125 6.66 12.96 7.86
N LEU A 126 6.67 12.27 9.00
CA LEU A 126 5.45 11.70 9.60
C LEU A 126 4.64 12.70 10.45
N ASN A 127 5.07 13.96 10.53
CA ASN A 127 4.35 14.99 11.28
C ASN A 127 3.39 15.76 10.39
N ASN A 128 2.17 15.25 10.23
CA ASN A 128 1.14 15.81 9.33
C ASN A 128 1.64 15.94 7.88
N PRO A 129 1.98 14.82 7.23
CA PRO A 129 2.39 14.81 5.82
C PRO A 129 1.26 15.33 4.91
N SER A 130 1.66 15.95 3.81
CA SER A 130 0.82 16.37 2.70
C SER A 130 0.67 15.31 1.60
N ALA A 131 1.45 14.23 1.67
CA ALA A 131 1.42 13.10 0.76
C ALA A 131 1.16 11.77 1.49
N PRO A 132 0.60 10.75 0.82
CA PRO A 132 0.36 9.46 1.46
C PRO A 132 1.66 8.79 1.91
N TRP A 133 1.57 8.04 2.99
CA TRP A 133 2.63 7.15 3.43
C TRP A 133 2.53 5.81 2.70
N TYR A 134 3.57 5.40 1.97
CA TYR A 134 3.57 4.14 1.24
C TYR A 134 4.37 3.07 1.98
N ILE A 135 3.72 1.94 2.27
CA ILE A 135 4.33 0.77 2.89
C ILE A 135 4.07 -0.46 2.01
N THR A 136 5.13 -1.16 1.68
CA THR A 136 5.08 -2.46 1.03
C THR A 136 5.35 -3.54 2.08
N ASN A 137 4.44 -4.49 2.17
CA ASN A 137 4.62 -5.67 3.01
C ASN A 137 4.12 -6.92 2.28
N GLY A 138 4.94 -7.45 1.37
CA GLY A 138 4.71 -8.74 0.73
C GLY A 138 5.43 -9.90 1.43
N ALA A 139 6.12 -9.65 2.54
CA ALA A 139 6.93 -10.62 3.28
C ALA A 139 6.09 -11.59 4.16
N ALA A 140 4.94 -12.05 3.68
CA ALA A 140 4.00 -12.86 4.47
C ALA A 140 4.35 -14.36 4.53
N GLY A 141 5.21 -14.87 3.64
CA GLY A 141 5.63 -16.28 3.63
C GLY A 141 5.31 -17.06 2.36
N HIS A 142 5.34 -16.42 1.19
CA HIS A 142 5.19 -17.13 -0.08
C HIS A 142 6.26 -18.22 -0.26
N TYR A 143 5.93 -19.31 -0.97
CA TYR A 143 6.83 -20.46 -1.12
C TYR A 143 8.10 -20.15 -1.93
N ASP A 144 8.08 -19.12 -2.79
CA ASP A 144 9.24 -18.66 -3.56
C ASP A 144 10.31 -17.98 -2.70
N GLY A 145 10.02 -17.67 -1.43
CA GLY A 145 10.97 -17.00 -0.55
C GLY A 145 10.74 -15.48 -0.46
N LEU A 146 11.76 -14.78 0.03
CA LEU A 146 11.82 -13.32 0.05
C LEU A 146 12.56 -12.81 -1.20
N ASP A 147 12.12 -11.66 -1.72
CA ASP A 147 12.83 -10.92 -2.76
C ASP A 147 14.00 -10.13 -2.15
N SER A 148 15.04 -9.87 -2.94
CA SER A 148 16.24 -9.14 -2.47
C SER A 148 16.11 -7.63 -2.65
N LEU A 149 16.55 -6.87 -1.64
CA LEU A 149 16.72 -5.41 -1.77
C LEU A 149 17.87 -5.06 -2.73
N THR A 150 17.67 -3.99 -3.49
CA THR A 150 18.69 -3.41 -4.36
C THR A 150 19.35 -2.22 -3.68
N TYR A 151 20.67 -2.31 -3.49
CA TYR A 151 21.47 -1.27 -2.84
C TYR A 151 22.26 -0.41 -3.85
N PRO A 152 22.44 0.90 -3.61
CA PRO A 152 21.90 1.64 -2.47
C PRO A 152 20.36 1.74 -2.53
N LEU A 153 19.71 1.72 -1.36
CA LEU A 153 18.26 1.88 -1.28
C LEU A 153 17.84 3.22 -1.90
N GLN A 154 16.58 3.29 -2.33
CA GLN A 154 16.01 4.53 -2.83
C GLN A 154 16.08 5.62 -1.75
N PRO A 155 16.36 6.89 -2.10
CA PRO A 155 16.57 7.96 -1.13
C PRO A 155 15.34 8.27 -0.26
N TYR A 156 14.16 7.85 -0.70
CA TYR A 156 12.92 7.94 0.07
C TYR A 156 12.66 6.76 1.00
N SER A 157 13.46 5.68 0.95
CA SER A 157 13.33 4.54 1.86
C SER A 157 13.64 4.96 3.31
N ARG A 158 12.94 4.37 4.29
CA ARG A 158 13.14 4.66 5.73
C ARG A 158 13.40 3.42 6.56
N ALA A 159 12.83 2.28 6.18
CA ALA A 159 13.13 0.97 6.74
C ALA A 159 12.82 -0.08 5.68
N ALA A 160 13.69 -1.08 5.52
CA ALA A 160 13.50 -2.15 4.56
C ALA A 160 14.11 -3.45 5.09
N PHE A 161 13.42 -4.57 4.88
CA PHE A 161 13.85 -5.90 5.33
C PHE A 161 13.52 -6.96 4.26
N ASP A 162 14.53 -7.72 3.85
CA ASP A 162 14.46 -8.87 2.93
C ASP A 162 14.91 -10.19 3.59
N SER A 163 15.04 -10.20 4.92
CA SER A 163 15.53 -11.36 5.69
C SER A 163 14.57 -11.84 6.78
N ALA A 164 13.40 -11.22 6.91
CA ALA A 164 12.39 -11.59 7.88
C ALA A 164 10.99 -11.62 7.24
N TYR A 165 10.29 -12.74 7.42
CA TYR A 165 8.85 -12.77 7.20
C TYR A 165 8.14 -12.05 8.34
N GLY A 166 7.04 -11.36 8.04
CA GLY A 166 6.32 -10.61 9.03
C GLY A 166 4.98 -10.07 8.56
N TRP A 167 4.32 -9.37 9.45
CA TRP A 167 3.02 -8.75 9.21
C TRP A 167 2.98 -7.35 9.79
N SER A 168 2.13 -6.50 9.22
CA SER A 168 1.97 -5.11 9.64
C SER A 168 0.84 -5.00 10.67
N LYS A 169 1.11 -4.36 11.81
CA LYS A 169 0.11 -3.99 12.81
C LYS A 169 -0.11 -2.48 12.78
N LEU A 170 -1.35 -2.08 12.57
CA LEU A 170 -1.79 -0.69 12.64
C LEU A 170 -2.54 -0.45 13.94
N THR A 171 -2.13 0.56 14.71
CA THR A 171 -2.81 0.99 15.94
C THR A 171 -3.23 2.45 15.81
N PHE A 172 -4.54 2.68 15.70
CA PHE A 172 -5.13 4.01 15.65
C PHE A 172 -5.37 4.51 17.08
N HIS A 173 -4.64 5.55 17.48
CA HIS A 173 -4.74 6.09 18.83
C HIS A 173 -5.83 7.15 18.93
N ASN A 174 -5.99 7.95 17.88
CA ASN A 174 -6.98 9.01 17.75
C ASN A 174 -7.05 9.48 16.27
N CYS A 175 -7.80 10.56 16.00
CA CYS A 175 -8.00 11.07 14.64
C CYS A 175 -6.74 11.64 13.97
N THR A 176 -5.62 11.77 14.68
CA THR A 176 -4.37 12.36 14.17
C THR A 176 -3.13 11.49 14.39
N HIS A 177 -3.26 10.35 15.07
CA HIS A 177 -2.13 9.50 15.44
C HIS A 177 -2.40 8.03 15.11
N LEU A 178 -1.54 7.49 14.25
CA LEU A 178 -1.46 6.08 13.89
C LEU A 178 -0.04 5.57 14.19
N THR A 179 0.07 4.37 14.74
CA THR A 179 1.33 3.62 14.81
C THR A 179 1.29 2.46 13.81
N HIS A 180 2.34 2.34 13.01
CA HIS A 180 2.64 1.15 12.21
C HIS A 180 3.82 0.40 12.83
N GLU A 181 3.68 -0.92 12.97
CA GLU A 181 4.75 -1.83 13.40
C GLU A 181 4.86 -2.99 12.39
N PHE A 182 6.08 -3.33 11.97
CA PHE A 182 6.36 -4.59 11.27
C PHE A 182 6.79 -5.64 12.28
N ILE A 183 6.02 -6.72 12.39
CA ILE A 183 6.20 -7.76 13.40
C ILE A 183 6.72 -9.01 12.71
N SER A 184 7.89 -9.47 13.15
CA SER A 184 8.50 -10.72 12.69
C SER A 184 7.60 -11.92 13.00
N SER A 185 7.31 -12.72 11.98
CA SER A 185 6.53 -13.96 12.12
C SER A 185 7.28 -15.05 12.88
N SER A 186 8.62 -14.99 12.97
CA SER A 186 9.41 -16.06 13.60
C SER A 186 9.45 -15.98 15.12
N ASN A 187 9.37 -14.78 15.69
CA ASN A 187 9.60 -14.54 17.12
C ASN A 187 8.73 -13.42 17.72
N GLY A 188 7.89 -12.75 16.93
CA GLY A 188 7.00 -11.68 17.39
C GLY A 188 7.70 -10.35 17.72
N THR A 189 8.98 -10.18 17.39
CA THR A 189 9.68 -8.91 17.63
C THR A 189 9.26 -7.85 16.62
N VAL A 190 9.16 -6.60 17.08
CA VAL A 190 9.02 -5.43 16.20
C VAL A 190 10.37 -5.13 15.56
N LEU A 191 10.38 -4.95 14.24
CA LEU A 191 11.56 -4.66 13.42
C LEU A 191 11.56 -3.21 12.94
#